data_AF-A0AA40BSU0-F1
#
_entry.id   AF-A0AA40BSU0-F1
#
_cell.length_a   1.000
_cell.length_b   1.000
_cell.length_c   1.000
_cell.angle_alpha   90.00
_cell.angle_beta   90.00
_cell.angle_gamma   90.00
#
_symmetry.space_group_name_H-M   'P 1'
#
loop_
_entity.id
_entity.type
_entity.pdbx_description
1 polymer ?
#
loop_
_entity_poly.entity_id
_entity_poly.type
_entity_poly.pdbx_seq_one_letter_code
_entity_poly.pdbx_strand_id
1 'polypeptide(L)'
;MGTFDNLLLQLDEGVTGLFKQWNIWTSLIVTLFAGFITYQISTRQDPDIHPFLLARQSQASPVRQPGESSVYRPQAAPHGLPLHTGLNVKDPGANKWARGRDGDLRDIWRQTIAGVQEGDDKGAKGRILTVEGTENVKEHDLDALTRQINLIGQHILDQGGNRVAIYLPNSVELIVTLFACAFYNLTAIILPFNQPDDAVISMLRRSAADTVVTAPGSFSFDIVVKNYPSLRQLVWVVDEGSKHMDWNEVPQGTGGKVNVATWQDIINDFPADAGKALPPLENQPEPKDITIFWQQASGQQEEMVKFTPGNIVSAIAAQLTAIPTARRLSPSDLFLPADSLANSHTLVLTLTALFSNSSVAFNSSAPSATSLSTILSSPAVSPTVIAATPSALLTTHKEISSSLKKSTIGKDLHWLLSRSLVETGAFPSGGFLTNYYNQAFRPKFPGGKKLRLIYTAEKIGGGGTTARLTGEQLNDLRLYTGARVAYALTAAKVAGAVSQTNVYDYRGGEHFGPPVASVEVVLRDIKGRVENSDERSQGEIVVRGPAVAGKEASLGVAAYIRDDHTIALI
;
A
#
# COMPACT_ATOMS: atom_id res chain seq x y z
N MET A 1 -68.10 -24.03 30.15
CA MET A 1 -68.30 -22.58 29.93
C MET A 1 -67.98 -21.88 31.23
N GLY A 2 -66.90 -21.12 31.34
CA GLY A 2 -66.60 -20.47 32.64
C GLY A 2 -65.18 -19.96 32.89
N THR A 3 -64.18 -20.37 32.11
CA THR A 3 -62.81 -19.83 32.24
C THR A 3 -62.40 -19.05 31.00
N PHE A 4 -62.64 -19.59 29.81
CA PHE A 4 -62.36 -18.89 28.55
C PHE A 4 -63.24 -17.66 28.33
N ASP A 5 -64.54 -17.74 28.63
CA ASP A 5 -65.47 -16.61 28.46
C ASP A 5 -65.17 -15.46 29.44
N ASN A 6 -64.76 -15.77 30.67
CA ASN A 6 -64.33 -14.77 31.65
C ASN A 6 -62.99 -14.14 31.26
N LEU A 7 -62.08 -14.90 30.67
CA LEU A 7 -60.80 -14.39 30.19
C LEU A 7 -60.98 -13.51 28.94
N LEU A 8 -61.93 -13.86 28.07
CA LEU A 8 -62.34 -13.02 26.93
C LEU A 8 -63.02 -11.73 27.38
N LEU A 9 -63.91 -11.77 28.37
CA LEU A 9 -64.55 -10.59 28.95
C LEU A 9 -63.53 -9.66 29.64
N GLN A 10 -62.57 -10.22 30.38
CA GLN A 10 -61.50 -9.42 31.01
C GLN A 10 -60.56 -8.79 29.97
N LEU A 11 -60.27 -9.50 28.88
CA LEU A 11 -59.54 -8.93 27.74
C LEU A 11 -60.35 -7.84 27.06
N ASP A 12 -61.65 -8.04 26.83
CA ASP A 12 -62.54 -7.06 26.19
C ASP A 12 -62.72 -5.80 27.03
N GLU A 13 -62.94 -5.95 28.34
CA GLU A 13 -62.98 -4.83 29.29
C GLU A 13 -61.62 -4.11 29.39
N GLY A 14 -60.51 -4.86 29.36
CA GLY A 14 -59.16 -4.30 29.37
C GLY A 14 -58.84 -3.50 28.11
N VAL A 15 -59.20 -4.03 26.94
CA VAL A 15 -59.03 -3.36 25.64
C VAL A 15 -59.94 -2.13 25.55
N THR A 16 -61.19 -2.25 25.97
CA THR A 16 -62.15 -1.14 26.00
C THR A 16 -61.70 -0.04 26.98
N GLY A 17 -61.14 -0.43 28.13
CA GLY A 17 -60.56 0.50 29.10
C GLY A 17 -59.36 1.28 28.55
N LEU A 18 -58.48 0.59 27.82
CA LEU A 18 -57.34 1.20 27.11
C LEU A 18 -57.79 2.23 26.07
N PHE A 19 -58.79 1.91 25.25
CA PHE A 19 -59.31 2.84 24.24
C PHE A 19 -60.15 3.98 24.84
N LYS A 20 -60.83 3.77 25.98
CA LYS A 20 -61.55 4.84 26.70
C LYS A 20 -60.63 5.89 27.30
N GLN A 21 -59.41 5.53 27.70
CA GLN A 21 -58.41 6.45 28.25
C GLN A 21 -57.49 7.06 27.17
N TRP A 22 -57.71 6.68 25.90
CA TRP A 22 -56.93 7.19 24.78
C TRP A 22 -57.22 8.66 24.54
N ASN A 23 -56.17 9.49 24.58
CA ASN A 23 -56.25 10.93 24.38
C ASN A 23 -55.09 11.40 23.47
N ILE A 24 -55.00 12.71 23.26
CA ILE A 24 -53.96 13.28 22.39
C ILE A 24 -52.53 12.98 22.88
N TRP A 25 -52.33 12.85 24.19
CA TRP A 25 -51.04 12.52 24.80
C TRP A 25 -50.67 11.06 24.57
N THR A 26 -51.62 10.12 24.69
CA THR A 26 -51.37 8.70 24.39
C THR A 26 -51.04 8.50 22.91
N SER A 27 -51.73 9.19 21.99
CA SER A 27 -51.37 9.21 20.57
C SER A 27 -49.94 9.70 20.35
N LEU A 28 -49.56 10.85 20.93
CA LEU A 28 -48.21 11.41 20.80
C LEU A 28 -47.12 10.45 21.33
N ILE A 29 -47.34 9.86 22.51
CA ILE A 29 -46.39 8.92 23.11
C ILE A 29 -46.25 7.67 22.24
N VAL A 30 -47.35 7.09 21.77
CA VAL A 30 -47.32 5.91 20.90
C VAL A 30 -46.65 6.22 19.57
N THR A 31 -46.92 7.38 18.95
CA THR A 31 -46.24 7.80 17.73
C THR A 31 -44.74 8.03 17.96
N LEU A 32 -44.35 8.67 19.05
CA LEU A 32 -42.94 8.90 19.38
C LEU A 32 -42.22 7.58 19.68
N PHE A 33 -42.87 6.66 20.40
CA PHE A 33 -42.33 5.34 20.69
C PHE A 33 -42.21 4.46 19.45
N ALA A 34 -43.26 4.42 18.60
CA ALA A 34 -43.23 3.71 17.32
C ALA A 34 -42.18 4.33 16.38
N GLY A 35 -42.06 5.65 16.36
CA GLY A 35 -41.03 6.38 15.63
C GLY A 35 -39.63 6.06 16.14
N PHE A 36 -39.43 5.99 17.46
CA PHE A 36 -38.16 5.60 18.09
C PHE A 36 -37.81 4.14 17.78
N ILE A 37 -38.75 3.21 17.90
CA ILE A 37 -38.53 1.80 17.53
C ILE A 37 -38.19 1.69 16.05
N THR A 38 -38.96 2.35 15.18
CA THR A 38 -38.71 2.34 13.72
C THR A 38 -37.33 2.93 13.42
N TYR A 39 -36.95 4.01 14.10
CA TYR A 39 -35.61 4.59 13.99
C TYR A 39 -34.54 3.61 14.47
N GLN A 40 -34.69 3.00 15.65
CA GLN A 40 -33.74 2.02 16.19
C GLN A 40 -33.58 0.80 15.28
N ILE A 41 -34.68 0.27 14.72
CA ILE A 41 -34.63 -0.87 13.79
C ILE A 41 -34.00 -0.47 12.46
N SER A 42 -34.37 0.70 11.93
CA SER A 42 -33.90 1.19 10.62
C SER A 42 -32.44 1.69 10.66
N THR A 43 -31.94 2.11 11.83
CA THR A 43 -30.58 2.62 12.00
C THR A 43 -29.62 1.64 12.66
N ARG A 44 -30.10 0.45 13.08
CA ARG A 44 -29.22 -0.65 13.48
C ARG A 44 -28.35 -1.05 12.31
N GLN A 45 -27.05 -0.91 12.48
CA GLN A 45 -26.04 -1.35 11.55
C GLN A 45 -25.22 -2.44 12.23
N ASP A 46 -25.10 -3.57 11.53
CA ASP A 46 -24.17 -4.61 11.95
C ASP A 46 -22.73 -4.11 11.71
N PRO A 47 -21.79 -4.46 12.60
CA PRO A 47 -20.40 -4.06 12.44
C PRO A 47 -19.81 -4.66 11.15
N ASP A 48 -18.93 -3.91 10.49
CA ASP A 48 -18.27 -4.33 9.24
C ASP A 48 -17.44 -5.61 9.41
N ILE A 49 -17.00 -5.88 10.64
CA ILE A 49 -16.30 -7.11 11.03
C ILE A 49 -16.82 -7.59 12.39
N HIS A 50 -16.88 -8.90 12.56
CA HIS A 50 -17.32 -9.50 13.81
C HIS A 50 -16.38 -9.07 14.98
N PRO A 51 -16.90 -8.54 16.10
CA PRO A 51 -16.08 -8.05 17.22
C PRO A 51 -15.08 -9.06 17.77
N PHE A 52 -15.42 -10.35 17.83
CA PHE A 52 -14.48 -11.41 18.24
C PHE A 52 -13.22 -11.54 17.35
N LEU A 53 -13.29 -11.22 16.06
CA LEU A 53 -12.10 -11.21 15.19
C LEU A 53 -11.17 -10.05 15.54
N LEU A 54 -11.74 -8.92 15.95
CA LEU A 54 -10.98 -7.77 16.43
C LEU A 54 -10.44 -7.96 17.85
N ALA A 55 -11.06 -8.82 18.66
CA ALA A 55 -10.57 -9.13 20.01
C ALA A 55 -9.27 -9.97 19.99
N ARG A 56 -8.97 -10.69 18.90
CA ARG A 56 -7.74 -11.49 18.74
C ARG A 56 -7.27 -11.46 17.29
N GLN A 57 -6.58 -10.39 16.91
CA GLN A 57 -6.17 -10.16 15.52
C GLN A 57 -4.95 -11.01 15.09
N SER A 58 -4.16 -11.48 16.05
CA SER A 58 -3.05 -12.42 15.81
C SER A 58 -3.05 -13.55 16.86
N GLN A 59 -2.30 -14.61 16.59
CA GLN A 59 -2.15 -15.77 17.45
C GLN A 59 -0.78 -15.78 18.11
N ALA A 60 -0.76 -15.74 19.44
CA ALA A 60 0.44 -15.94 20.23
C ALA A 60 0.78 -17.44 20.29
N SER A 61 2.07 -17.78 20.17
CA SER A 61 2.57 -19.12 20.44
C SER A 61 2.32 -19.50 21.91
N PRO A 62 1.91 -20.75 22.20
CA PRO A 62 1.74 -21.22 23.57
C PRO A 62 3.07 -21.35 24.33
N VAL A 63 4.20 -21.38 23.60
CA VAL A 63 5.55 -21.48 24.16
C VAL A 63 6.32 -20.19 23.89
N ARG A 64 7.03 -19.69 24.91
CA ARG A 64 7.95 -18.54 24.83
C ARG A 64 9.33 -18.91 25.38
N GLN A 65 10.38 -18.26 24.86
CA GLN A 65 11.73 -18.41 25.39
C GLN A 65 12.00 -17.39 26.51
N PRO A 66 12.92 -17.67 27.44
CA PRO A 66 13.34 -16.69 28.44
C PRO A 66 13.89 -15.43 27.78
N GLY A 67 13.39 -14.26 28.18
CA GLY A 67 13.80 -12.96 27.63
C GLY A 67 13.16 -12.58 26.29
N GLU A 68 12.19 -13.36 25.82
CA GLU A 68 11.39 -13.07 24.62
C GLU A 68 9.89 -13.17 24.93
N SER A 69 9.07 -12.39 24.22
CA SER A 69 7.63 -12.60 24.18
C SER A 69 7.28 -13.91 23.47
N SER A 70 6.01 -14.31 23.53
CA SER A 70 5.48 -15.31 22.59
C SER A 70 5.70 -14.86 21.14
N VAL A 71 5.78 -15.83 20.22
CA VAL A 71 5.81 -15.57 18.78
C VAL A 71 4.39 -15.24 18.31
N TYR A 72 4.21 -14.08 17.68
CA TYR A 72 2.92 -13.65 17.13
C TYR A 72 2.85 -13.87 15.62
N ARG A 73 1.77 -14.51 15.18
CA ARG A 73 1.46 -14.77 13.76
C ARG A 73 0.05 -14.33 13.41
N PRO A 74 -0.23 -13.89 12.17
CA PRO A 74 -1.59 -13.54 11.77
C PRO A 74 -2.51 -14.75 11.66
N GLN A 75 -3.81 -14.50 11.74
CA GLN A 75 -4.84 -15.53 11.51
C GLN A 75 -4.81 -16.12 10.09
N ALA A 76 -4.24 -15.41 9.11
CA ALA A 76 -4.07 -15.92 7.75
C ALA A 76 -2.97 -17.00 7.65
N ALA A 77 -2.00 -17.00 8.56
CA ALA A 77 -0.91 -17.96 8.61
C ALA A 77 -0.63 -18.38 10.07
N PRO A 78 -1.59 -19.09 10.71
CA PRO A 78 -1.50 -19.47 12.12
C PRO A 78 -0.34 -20.43 12.38
N HIS A 79 -0.05 -20.66 13.67
CA HIS A 79 0.94 -21.66 14.07
C HIS A 79 0.53 -23.05 13.56
N GLY A 80 1.49 -23.77 12.97
CA GLY A 80 1.27 -25.06 12.32
C GLY A 80 1.10 -25.00 10.80
N LEU A 81 0.83 -23.82 10.23
CA LEU A 81 0.89 -23.59 8.78
C LEU A 81 2.16 -22.81 8.41
N PRO A 82 2.70 -23.00 7.19
CA PRO A 82 3.81 -22.20 6.70
C PRO A 82 3.38 -20.74 6.49
N LEU A 83 4.32 -19.81 6.70
CA LEU A 83 4.12 -18.42 6.30
C LEU A 83 3.98 -18.32 4.77
N HIS A 84 3.36 -17.25 4.29
CA HIS A 84 3.21 -17.02 2.85
C HIS A 84 4.58 -16.74 2.22
N THR A 85 5.02 -17.66 1.36
CA THR A 85 6.29 -17.59 0.62
C THR A 85 6.12 -17.09 -0.82
N GLY A 86 4.90 -17.11 -1.35
CA GLY A 86 4.69 -17.07 -2.80
C GLY A 86 3.31 -16.68 -3.29
N LEU A 87 3.24 -16.34 -4.57
CA LEU A 87 2.03 -15.96 -5.31
C LEU A 87 1.17 -17.15 -5.74
N ASN A 88 1.65 -18.39 -5.54
CA ASN A 88 0.97 -19.62 -5.96
C ASN A 88 0.65 -19.61 -7.47
N VAL A 89 1.63 -19.23 -8.29
CA VAL A 89 1.53 -19.15 -9.75
C VAL A 89 1.31 -20.55 -10.31
N LYS A 90 0.28 -20.71 -11.12
CA LYS A 90 -0.02 -21.96 -11.83
C LYS A 90 0.45 -21.83 -13.27
N ASP A 91 1.22 -22.81 -13.74
CA ASP A 91 1.68 -22.82 -15.12
C ASP A 91 0.51 -23.14 -16.07
N PRO A 92 0.55 -22.66 -17.33
CA PRO A 92 -0.51 -22.91 -18.31
C PRO A 92 -0.80 -24.40 -18.47
N GLY A 93 -2.07 -24.79 -18.33
CA GLY A 93 -2.49 -26.20 -18.42
C GLY A 93 -2.36 -27.01 -17.13
N ALA A 94 -1.79 -26.44 -16.05
CA ALA A 94 -1.81 -27.08 -14.74
C ALA A 94 -3.24 -27.18 -14.20
N ASN A 95 -3.52 -28.27 -13.47
CA ASN A 95 -4.85 -28.49 -12.89
C ASN A 95 -5.18 -27.39 -11.85
N LYS A 96 -6.46 -27.02 -11.74
CA LYS A 96 -6.94 -25.98 -10.83
C LYS A 96 -6.54 -26.22 -9.36
N TRP A 97 -6.47 -27.47 -8.93
CA TRP A 97 -6.11 -27.87 -7.57
C TRP A 97 -4.62 -28.19 -7.38
N ALA A 98 -3.81 -28.09 -8.43
CA ALA A 98 -2.37 -28.25 -8.29
C ALA A 98 -1.79 -27.12 -7.45
N ARG A 99 -0.80 -27.45 -6.61
CA ARG A 99 -0.03 -26.45 -5.88
C ARG A 99 0.80 -25.66 -6.91
N GLY A 100 0.63 -24.34 -6.91
CA GLY A 100 1.42 -23.44 -7.72
C GLY A 100 2.82 -23.23 -7.13
N ARG A 101 3.72 -22.70 -7.96
CA ARG A 101 5.05 -22.26 -7.54
C ARG A 101 4.98 -20.91 -6.84
N ASP A 102 6.00 -20.58 -6.06
CA ASP A 102 6.05 -19.29 -5.36
C ASP A 102 6.03 -18.12 -6.37
N GLY A 103 6.63 -18.32 -7.54
CA GLY A 103 6.72 -17.33 -8.60
C GLY A 103 7.80 -16.29 -8.37
N ASP A 104 7.98 -15.40 -9.33
CA ASP A 104 8.94 -14.31 -9.30
C ASP A 104 8.36 -13.01 -9.91
N LEU A 105 9.18 -11.97 -10.05
CA LEU A 105 8.77 -10.71 -10.67
C LEU A 105 8.30 -10.88 -12.12
N ARG A 106 8.89 -11.81 -12.88
CA ARG A 106 8.54 -12.05 -14.29
C ARG A 106 7.11 -12.59 -14.38
N ASP A 107 6.70 -13.39 -13.41
CA ASP A 107 5.34 -13.92 -13.33
C ASP A 107 4.30 -12.86 -13.04
N ILE A 108 4.65 -11.81 -12.30
CA ILE A 108 3.77 -10.66 -12.09
C ILE A 108 3.44 -10.01 -13.43
N TRP A 109 4.45 -9.74 -14.25
CA TRP A 109 4.24 -9.16 -15.57
C TRP A 109 3.47 -10.11 -16.51
N ARG A 110 3.79 -11.42 -16.47
CA ARG A 110 3.02 -12.43 -17.22
C ARG A 110 1.55 -12.44 -16.80
N GLN A 111 1.26 -12.35 -15.51
CA GLN A 111 -0.10 -12.26 -14.98
C GLN A 111 -0.78 -10.96 -15.44
N THR A 112 -0.06 -9.82 -15.48
CA THR A 112 -0.57 -8.55 -16.00
C THR A 112 -0.99 -8.67 -17.47
N ILE A 113 -0.18 -9.31 -18.33
CA ILE A 113 -0.51 -9.53 -19.75
C ILE A 113 -1.64 -10.55 -19.92
N ALA A 114 -1.59 -11.66 -19.18
CA ALA A 114 -2.53 -12.76 -19.33
C ALA A 114 -3.94 -12.39 -18.85
N GLY A 115 -4.06 -11.40 -17.96
CA GLY A 115 -5.32 -11.00 -17.36
C GLY A 115 -5.75 -11.96 -16.25
N VAL A 116 -6.93 -11.67 -15.68
CA VAL A 116 -7.51 -12.52 -14.64
C VAL A 116 -7.79 -13.92 -15.18
N GLN A 117 -7.24 -14.94 -14.52
CA GLN A 117 -7.34 -16.33 -14.97
C GLN A 117 -8.62 -17.03 -14.50
N GLU A 118 -9.15 -16.64 -13.34
CA GLU A 118 -10.26 -17.30 -12.66
C GLU A 118 -11.31 -16.28 -12.15
N GLY A 119 -12.59 -16.66 -12.14
CA GLY A 119 -13.68 -15.83 -11.61
C GLY A 119 -14.51 -15.14 -12.69
N ASP A 120 -15.43 -14.28 -12.24
CA ASP A 120 -16.38 -13.57 -13.12
C ASP A 120 -15.67 -12.56 -14.04
N ASP A 121 -14.53 -12.01 -13.59
CA ASP A 121 -13.71 -11.06 -14.33
C ASP A 121 -12.68 -11.72 -15.26
N LYS A 122 -12.87 -13.00 -15.63
CA LYS A 122 -11.89 -13.74 -16.45
C LYS A 122 -11.54 -13.00 -17.74
N GLY A 123 -10.24 -12.81 -17.98
CA GLY A 123 -9.69 -12.09 -19.13
C GLY A 123 -9.59 -10.57 -18.94
N ALA A 124 -10.10 -10.01 -17.84
CA ALA A 124 -9.94 -8.59 -17.54
C ALA A 124 -8.47 -8.23 -17.35
N LYS A 125 -8.06 -7.11 -17.95
CA LYS A 125 -6.70 -6.56 -17.84
C LYS A 125 -6.76 -5.15 -17.29
N GLY A 126 -5.81 -4.83 -16.43
CA GLY A 126 -5.59 -3.48 -15.93
C GLY A 126 -4.90 -2.60 -16.97
N ARG A 127 -5.10 -1.29 -16.86
CA ARG A 127 -4.43 -0.28 -17.70
C ARG A 127 -3.27 0.35 -16.96
N ILE A 128 -2.21 0.71 -17.67
CA ILE A 128 -1.10 1.47 -17.11
C ILE A 128 -1.16 2.89 -17.64
N LEU A 129 -1.24 3.86 -16.73
CA LEU A 129 -1.44 5.28 -17.04
C LEU A 129 -0.26 6.09 -16.52
N THR A 130 0.09 7.15 -17.25
CA THR A 130 0.96 8.23 -16.77
C THR A 130 0.13 9.51 -16.69
N VAL A 131 0.20 10.18 -15.55
CA VAL A 131 -0.50 11.43 -15.28
C VAL A 131 0.50 12.57 -15.31
N GLU A 132 0.35 13.44 -16.30
CA GLU A 132 1.17 14.62 -16.49
C GLU A 132 0.35 15.87 -16.16
N GLY A 133 0.75 16.55 -15.08
CA GLY A 133 0.01 17.71 -14.57
C GLY A 133 -1.40 17.34 -14.12
N THR A 134 -2.38 18.20 -14.40
CA THR A 134 -3.78 18.04 -13.94
C THR A 134 -4.70 17.39 -14.96
N GLU A 135 -4.39 17.48 -16.24
CA GLU A 135 -5.34 17.13 -17.31
C GLU A 135 -4.80 16.09 -18.30
N ASN A 136 -3.48 16.00 -18.49
CA ASN A 136 -2.92 15.09 -19.47
C ASN A 136 -2.75 13.68 -18.87
N VAL A 137 -3.40 12.69 -19.49
CA VAL A 137 -3.31 11.29 -19.08
C VAL A 137 -2.95 10.46 -20.29
N LYS A 138 -1.78 9.82 -20.23
CA LYS A 138 -1.29 8.92 -21.26
C LYS A 138 -1.55 7.48 -20.85
N GLU A 139 -2.35 6.78 -21.64
CA GLU A 139 -2.52 5.33 -21.49
C GLU A 139 -1.45 4.59 -22.28
N HIS A 140 -0.81 3.63 -21.65
CA HIS A 140 0.24 2.81 -22.24
C HIS A 140 -0.30 1.42 -22.56
N ASP A 141 -0.10 1.01 -23.81
CA ASP A 141 -0.43 -0.35 -24.25
C ASP A 141 0.53 -1.38 -23.62
N LEU A 142 -0.01 -2.52 -23.18
CA LEU A 142 0.75 -3.54 -22.47
C LEU A 142 1.77 -4.25 -23.39
N ASP A 143 1.43 -4.41 -24.67
CA ASP A 143 2.36 -5.00 -25.65
C ASP A 143 3.50 -4.04 -25.97
N ALA A 144 3.21 -2.74 -26.06
CA ALA A 144 4.23 -1.70 -26.18
C ALA A 144 5.16 -1.66 -24.95
N LEU A 145 4.64 -1.76 -23.73
CA LEU A 145 5.47 -1.83 -22.52
C LEU A 145 6.30 -3.11 -22.46
N THR A 146 5.74 -4.24 -22.89
CA THR A 146 6.49 -5.51 -23.01
C THR A 146 7.66 -5.38 -23.99
N ARG A 147 7.44 -4.68 -25.12
CA ARG A 147 8.51 -4.31 -26.04
C ARG A 147 9.59 -3.46 -25.36
N GLN A 148 9.22 -2.46 -24.57
CA GLN A 148 10.20 -1.65 -23.84
C GLN A 148 11.01 -2.48 -22.83
N ILE A 149 10.36 -3.35 -22.05
CA ILE A 149 11.02 -4.27 -21.10
C ILE A 149 12.10 -5.08 -21.81
N ASN A 150 11.77 -5.62 -22.99
CA ASN A 150 12.68 -6.45 -23.77
C ASN A 150 13.84 -5.66 -24.37
N LEU A 151 13.56 -4.57 -25.07
CA LEU A 151 14.58 -3.79 -25.77
C LEU A 151 15.55 -3.12 -24.79
N ILE A 152 15.04 -2.55 -23.70
CA ILE A 152 15.88 -1.93 -22.66
C ILE A 152 16.75 -2.98 -21.96
N GLY A 153 16.16 -4.14 -21.62
CA GLY A 153 16.90 -5.23 -20.99
C GLY A 153 18.01 -5.80 -21.89
N GLN A 154 17.73 -6.01 -23.18
CA GLN A 154 18.71 -6.43 -24.19
C GLN A 154 19.82 -5.39 -24.35
N HIS A 155 19.45 -4.13 -24.53
CA HIS A 155 20.40 -3.05 -24.72
C HIS A 155 21.37 -2.91 -23.54
N ILE A 156 20.87 -2.98 -22.30
CA ILE A 156 21.74 -2.92 -21.11
C ILE A 156 22.71 -4.11 -21.07
N LEU A 157 22.23 -5.31 -21.40
CA LEU A 157 23.05 -6.51 -21.42
C LEU A 157 24.12 -6.46 -22.52
N ASP A 158 23.76 -6.03 -23.73
CA ASP A 158 24.66 -5.92 -24.89
C ASP A 158 25.77 -4.88 -24.66
N GLN A 159 25.48 -3.83 -23.89
CA GLN A 159 26.46 -2.83 -23.46
C GLN A 159 27.28 -3.25 -22.23
N GLY A 160 27.11 -4.49 -21.76
CA GLY A 160 27.88 -5.07 -20.66
C GLY A 160 27.49 -4.55 -19.27
N GLY A 161 26.27 -4.04 -19.12
CA GLY A 161 25.65 -3.70 -17.85
C GLY A 161 25.16 -4.93 -17.08
N ASN A 162 25.22 -4.88 -15.75
CA ASN A 162 24.81 -5.99 -14.88
C ASN A 162 24.12 -5.50 -13.60
N ARG A 163 24.46 -4.30 -13.12
CA ARG A 163 23.95 -3.71 -11.88
C ARG A 163 23.36 -2.33 -12.19
N VAL A 164 22.06 -2.34 -12.42
CA VAL A 164 21.31 -1.20 -12.95
C VAL A 164 20.73 -0.37 -11.80
N ALA A 165 21.27 0.83 -11.63
CA ALA A 165 20.70 1.84 -10.74
C ALA A 165 19.56 2.58 -11.43
N ILE A 166 18.38 2.57 -10.80
CA ILE A 166 17.17 3.23 -11.27
C ILE A 166 16.97 4.47 -10.39
N TYR A 167 17.26 5.64 -10.94
CA TYR A 167 17.09 6.95 -10.29
C TYR A 167 16.02 7.75 -11.02
N LEU A 168 14.78 7.33 -10.84
CA LEU A 168 13.61 7.92 -11.47
C LEU A 168 12.56 8.27 -10.41
N PRO A 169 11.73 9.30 -10.64
CA PRO A 169 10.51 9.49 -9.85
C PRO A 169 9.53 8.33 -10.09
N ASN A 170 8.34 8.40 -9.50
CA ASN A 170 7.29 7.41 -9.78
C ASN A 170 6.86 7.50 -11.26
N SER A 171 7.38 6.58 -12.07
CA SER A 171 7.13 6.56 -13.52
C SER A 171 6.96 5.13 -14.03
N VAL A 172 6.47 5.00 -15.27
CA VAL A 172 6.33 3.72 -15.94
C VAL A 172 7.69 3.12 -16.24
N GLU A 173 8.67 3.94 -16.62
CA GLU A 173 10.03 3.56 -16.96
C GLU A 173 10.77 2.94 -15.76
N LEU A 174 10.50 3.39 -14.54
CA LEU A 174 11.03 2.76 -13.31
C LEU A 174 10.58 1.30 -13.23
N ILE A 175 9.29 1.04 -13.42
CA ILE A 175 8.71 -0.30 -13.35
C ILE A 175 9.13 -1.16 -14.55
N VAL A 176 9.18 -0.58 -15.75
CA VAL A 176 9.71 -1.25 -16.95
C VAL A 176 11.16 -1.67 -16.74
N THR A 177 12.01 -0.79 -16.20
CA THR A 177 13.42 -1.10 -15.92
C THR A 177 13.55 -2.20 -14.85
N LEU A 178 12.69 -2.18 -13.82
CA LEU A 178 12.64 -3.23 -12.81
C LEU A 178 12.32 -4.60 -13.42
N PHE A 179 11.31 -4.68 -14.29
CA PHE A 179 10.99 -5.93 -14.99
C PHE A 179 12.07 -6.32 -16.00
N ALA A 180 12.68 -5.37 -16.71
CA ALA A 180 13.80 -5.63 -17.61
C ALA A 180 14.95 -6.30 -16.86
N CYS A 181 15.27 -5.81 -15.65
CA CYS A 181 16.27 -6.44 -14.80
C CYS A 181 15.90 -7.89 -14.44
N ALA A 182 14.63 -8.14 -14.10
CA ALA A 182 14.15 -9.49 -13.78
C ALA A 182 14.21 -10.45 -14.97
N PHE A 183 13.82 -10.01 -16.17
CA PHE A 183 13.81 -10.85 -17.39
C PHE A 183 15.22 -11.12 -17.94
N TYR A 184 16.14 -10.15 -17.83
CA TYR A 184 17.50 -10.23 -18.38
C TYR A 184 18.57 -10.54 -17.33
N ASN A 185 18.15 -11.00 -16.14
CA ASN A 185 19.05 -11.44 -15.06
C ASN A 185 20.04 -10.36 -14.59
N LEU A 186 19.59 -9.11 -14.56
CA LEU A 186 20.34 -7.95 -14.07
C LEU A 186 19.95 -7.65 -12.61
N THR A 187 20.88 -7.09 -11.84
CA THR A 187 20.61 -6.63 -10.47
C THR A 187 19.96 -5.25 -10.51
N ALA A 188 18.71 -5.14 -10.04
CA ALA A 188 18.03 -3.85 -9.93
C ALA A 188 18.44 -3.14 -8.63
N ILE A 189 18.80 -1.86 -8.71
CA ILE A 189 19.14 -1.02 -7.56
C ILE A 189 18.23 0.21 -7.61
N ILE A 190 17.24 0.30 -6.74
CA ILE A 190 16.30 1.42 -6.72
C ILE A 190 16.83 2.49 -5.77
N LEU A 191 17.11 3.68 -6.31
CA LEU A 191 17.59 4.83 -5.56
C LEU A 191 16.43 5.75 -5.19
N PRO A 192 16.36 6.27 -3.94
CA PRO A 192 15.41 7.31 -3.60
C PRO A 192 15.65 8.54 -4.48
N PHE A 193 14.58 9.08 -5.05
CA PHE A 193 14.65 10.23 -5.96
C PHE A 193 14.86 11.55 -5.20
N ASN A 194 15.30 12.58 -5.91
CA ASN A 194 15.49 13.95 -5.39
C ASN A 194 16.46 14.01 -4.20
N GLN A 195 17.62 13.36 -4.33
CA GLN A 195 18.68 13.36 -3.32
C GLN A 195 19.85 14.24 -3.76
N PRO A 196 20.64 14.78 -2.82
CA PRO A 196 21.86 15.50 -3.14
C PRO A 196 22.85 14.64 -3.93
N ASP A 197 23.60 15.23 -4.86
CA ASP A 197 24.55 14.54 -5.74
C ASP A 197 25.55 13.67 -4.96
N ASP A 198 26.06 14.15 -3.83
CA ASP A 198 27.00 13.40 -2.97
C ASP A 198 26.39 12.12 -2.41
N ALA A 199 25.11 12.17 -2.02
CA ALA A 199 24.37 11.01 -1.54
C ALA A 199 24.15 10.01 -2.68
N VAL A 200 23.78 10.48 -3.86
CA VAL A 200 23.63 9.64 -5.07
C VAL A 200 24.94 8.94 -5.41
N ILE A 201 26.06 9.66 -5.44
CA ILE A 201 27.39 9.10 -5.72
C ILE A 201 27.78 8.06 -4.66
N SER A 202 27.52 8.35 -3.39
CA SER A 202 27.74 7.41 -2.28
C SER A 202 26.93 6.12 -2.48
N MET A 203 25.65 6.23 -2.81
CA MET A 203 24.77 5.09 -3.10
C MET A 203 25.24 4.31 -4.33
N LEU A 204 25.65 4.96 -5.41
CA LEU A 204 26.19 4.32 -6.62
C LEU A 204 27.47 3.53 -6.32
N ARG A 205 28.39 4.11 -5.53
CA ARG A 205 29.63 3.45 -5.10
C ARG A 205 29.35 2.23 -4.21
N ARG A 206 28.49 2.37 -3.20
CA ARG A 206 28.13 1.29 -2.26
C ARG A 206 27.39 0.15 -2.94
N SER A 207 26.50 0.49 -3.86
CA SER A 207 25.78 -0.48 -4.68
C SER A 207 26.59 -0.95 -5.88
N ALA A 208 27.81 -0.44 -6.10
CA ALA A 208 28.66 -0.65 -7.29
C ALA A 208 27.85 -0.88 -8.58
N ALA A 209 26.99 0.10 -8.88
CA ALA A 209 26.19 0.14 -10.11
C ALA A 209 27.07 0.38 -11.32
N ASP A 210 26.80 -0.26 -12.46
CA ASP A 210 27.54 -0.04 -13.71
C ASP A 210 26.70 0.69 -14.76
N THR A 211 25.38 0.53 -14.70
CA THR A 211 24.40 1.24 -15.54
C THR A 211 23.51 2.11 -14.66
N VAL A 212 23.23 3.34 -15.09
CA VAL A 212 22.26 4.23 -14.44
C VAL A 212 21.14 4.57 -15.43
N VAL A 213 19.89 4.39 -15.02
CA VAL A 213 18.69 4.86 -15.73
C VAL A 213 18.13 6.04 -14.95
N THR A 214 18.05 7.22 -15.59
CA THR A 214 17.69 8.46 -14.90
C THR A 214 17.00 9.47 -15.80
N ALA A 215 16.26 10.40 -15.20
CA ALA A 215 15.72 11.55 -15.91
C ALA A 215 16.82 12.61 -16.16
N PRO A 216 16.83 13.30 -17.32
CA PRO A 216 17.73 14.42 -17.57
C PRO A 216 17.67 15.47 -16.45
N GLY A 217 18.82 16.02 -16.06
CA GLY A 217 18.91 17.09 -15.05
C GLY A 217 18.67 16.67 -13.59
N SER A 218 18.45 15.39 -13.32
CA SER A 218 18.23 14.87 -11.96
C SER A 218 19.47 14.83 -11.08
N PHE A 219 20.67 14.78 -11.68
CA PHE A 219 21.97 14.98 -11.03
C PHE A 219 22.96 15.54 -12.07
N SER A 220 24.06 16.15 -11.60
CA SER A 220 25.11 16.62 -12.50
C SER A 220 25.95 15.45 -13.06
N PHE A 221 25.79 15.17 -14.35
CA PHE A 221 26.51 14.10 -15.04
C PHE A 221 28.03 14.22 -14.87
N ASP A 222 28.58 15.43 -15.02
CA ASP A 222 30.02 15.68 -14.91
C ASP A 222 30.56 15.34 -13.52
N ILE A 223 29.79 15.65 -12.47
CA ILE A 223 30.16 15.34 -11.08
C ILE A 223 30.14 13.83 -10.87
N VAL A 224 29.13 13.12 -11.37
CA VAL A 224 29.04 11.67 -11.20
C VAL A 224 30.14 10.94 -11.96
N VAL A 225 30.40 11.27 -13.23
CA VAL A 225 31.44 10.61 -14.02
C VAL A 225 32.84 10.87 -13.45
N LYS A 226 33.10 12.10 -12.98
CA LYS A 226 34.37 12.45 -12.34
C LYS A 226 34.60 11.69 -11.03
N ASN A 227 33.54 11.52 -10.23
CA ASN A 227 33.63 10.89 -8.91
C ASN A 227 33.40 9.37 -8.95
N TYR A 228 32.83 8.82 -10.02
CA TYR A 228 32.51 7.40 -10.13
C TYR A 228 32.88 6.86 -11.52
N PRO A 229 34.19 6.63 -11.76
CA PRO A 229 34.69 6.18 -13.06
C PRO A 229 34.33 4.73 -13.43
N SER A 230 33.69 3.98 -12.51
CA SER A 230 33.20 2.63 -12.74
C SER A 230 31.87 2.59 -13.49
N LEU A 231 31.21 3.74 -13.67
CA LEU A 231 30.01 3.84 -14.50
C LEU A 231 30.36 3.52 -15.97
N ARG A 232 29.60 2.61 -16.57
CA ARG A 232 29.78 2.17 -17.96
C ARG A 232 28.71 2.72 -18.88
N GLN A 233 27.48 2.81 -18.38
CA GLN A 233 26.33 3.16 -19.19
C GLN A 233 25.39 4.12 -18.45
N LEU A 234 24.80 5.05 -19.20
CA LEU A 234 23.77 5.96 -18.75
C LEU A 234 22.62 5.95 -19.75
N VAL A 235 21.41 5.72 -19.26
CA VAL A 235 20.19 5.77 -20.06
C VAL A 235 19.34 6.95 -19.58
N TRP A 236 19.07 7.89 -20.47
CA TRP A 236 18.26 9.07 -20.19
C TRP A 236 16.79 8.86 -20.58
N VAL A 237 15.90 9.01 -19.61
CA VAL A 237 14.45 9.00 -19.83
C VAL A 237 13.99 10.43 -20.10
N VAL A 238 13.89 10.78 -21.39
CA VAL A 238 13.55 12.13 -21.84
C VAL A 238 12.03 12.27 -21.99
N ASP A 239 11.46 13.40 -21.55
CA ASP A 239 10.04 13.71 -21.77
C ASP A 239 9.74 13.98 -23.24
N GLU A 240 8.49 13.74 -23.68
CA GLU A 240 8.15 13.86 -25.09
C GLU A 240 8.32 15.27 -25.67
N GLY A 241 8.16 16.30 -24.84
CA GLY A 241 8.35 17.71 -25.24
C GLY A 241 9.82 18.09 -25.48
N SER A 242 10.77 17.29 -25.03
CA SER A 242 12.21 17.55 -25.14
C SER A 242 12.90 16.63 -26.15
N LYS A 243 12.14 15.85 -26.94
CA LYS A 243 12.65 14.95 -28.00
C LYS A 243 13.45 15.67 -29.08
N HIS A 244 13.26 16.98 -29.25
CA HIS A 244 13.93 17.78 -30.28
C HIS A 244 15.34 18.26 -29.89
N MET A 245 15.76 18.08 -28.64
CA MET A 245 17.12 18.36 -28.20
C MET A 245 17.99 17.12 -28.45
N ASP A 246 19.18 17.32 -29.04
CA ASP A 246 20.13 16.23 -29.22
C ASP A 246 20.82 15.94 -27.88
N TRP A 247 20.27 14.95 -27.16
CA TRP A 247 20.80 14.51 -25.88
C TRP A 247 21.95 13.50 -26.04
N ASN A 248 22.36 13.15 -27.26
CA ASN A 248 23.45 12.19 -27.44
C ASN A 248 24.83 12.88 -27.44
N GLU A 249 24.88 14.21 -27.51
CA GLU A 249 26.13 14.97 -27.41
C GLU A 249 26.59 15.10 -25.95
N VAL A 250 27.53 14.22 -25.58
CA VAL A 250 28.30 14.34 -24.33
C VAL A 250 28.97 15.73 -24.28
N PRO A 251 28.85 16.51 -23.18
CA PRO A 251 29.44 17.85 -23.09
C PRO A 251 30.93 17.84 -23.47
N GLN A 252 31.31 18.73 -24.40
CA GLN A 252 32.69 18.85 -24.90
C GLN A 252 33.67 19.07 -23.73
N GLY A 253 34.52 18.08 -23.46
CA GLY A 253 35.48 18.09 -22.34
C GLY A 253 35.48 16.81 -21.48
N THR A 254 34.43 16.00 -21.59
CA THR A 254 34.24 14.76 -20.81
C THR A 254 34.58 13.54 -21.65
N GLY A 255 35.88 13.22 -21.76
CA GLY A 255 36.38 12.12 -22.59
C GLY A 255 35.82 10.74 -22.23
N GLY A 256 34.78 10.31 -22.94
CA GLY A 256 34.70 9.04 -23.69
C GLY A 256 34.97 7.71 -22.97
N LYS A 257 34.22 7.38 -21.91
CA LYS A 257 34.13 5.99 -21.38
C LYS A 257 32.73 5.51 -21.00
N VAL A 258 31.77 6.42 -20.81
CA VAL A 258 30.39 6.07 -20.47
C VAL A 258 29.56 6.09 -21.74
N ASN A 259 28.89 4.98 -22.05
CA ASN A 259 27.92 4.93 -23.13
C ASN A 259 26.63 5.64 -22.71
N VAL A 260 26.25 6.71 -23.41
CA VAL A 260 25.04 7.48 -23.14
C VAL A 260 24.03 7.19 -24.25
N ALA A 261 22.82 6.80 -23.87
CA ALA A 261 21.72 6.58 -24.80
C ALA A 261 20.43 7.17 -24.23
N THR A 262 19.52 7.62 -25.10
CA THR A 262 18.18 8.00 -24.65
C THR A 262 17.24 6.79 -24.70
N TRP A 263 16.24 6.79 -23.82
CA TRP A 263 15.22 5.74 -23.74
C TRP A 263 14.50 5.55 -25.08
N GLN A 264 14.19 6.66 -25.76
CA GLN A 264 13.48 6.65 -27.04
C GLN A 264 14.36 6.11 -28.16
N ASP A 265 15.64 6.48 -28.23
CA ASP A 265 16.55 6.00 -29.27
C ASP A 265 16.70 4.48 -29.17
N ILE A 266 16.88 3.94 -27.96
CA ILE A 266 16.95 2.49 -27.74
C ILE A 266 15.69 1.77 -28.26
N ILE A 267 14.51 2.37 -28.14
CA ILE A 267 13.26 1.77 -28.64
C ILE A 267 13.14 1.90 -30.16
N ASN A 268 13.57 3.04 -30.71
CA ASN A 268 13.43 3.38 -32.14
C ASN A 268 14.47 2.68 -33.02
N ASP A 269 15.62 2.31 -32.47
CA ASP A 269 16.70 1.59 -33.18
C ASP A 269 16.27 0.17 -33.61
N PHE A 270 15.21 -0.37 -33.00
CA PHE A 270 14.68 -1.68 -33.33
C PHE A 270 13.38 -1.61 -34.12
N PRO A 271 13.14 -2.54 -35.07
CA PRO A 271 11.88 -2.63 -35.81
C PRO A 271 10.65 -2.67 -34.89
N ALA A 272 9.52 -2.18 -35.39
CA ALA A 272 8.27 -2.10 -34.62
C ALA A 272 7.77 -3.45 -34.08
N ASP A 273 8.13 -4.56 -34.74
CA ASP A 273 7.74 -5.92 -34.34
C ASP A 273 8.73 -6.61 -33.40
N ALA A 274 9.90 -6.04 -33.18
CA ALA A 274 10.90 -6.58 -32.28
C ALA A 274 10.44 -6.48 -30.81
N GLY A 275 10.82 -7.47 -29.99
CA GLY A 275 10.62 -7.42 -28.54
C GLY A 275 9.18 -7.58 -28.05
N LYS A 276 8.19 -7.86 -28.91
CA LYS A 276 6.79 -8.02 -28.47
C LYS A 276 6.53 -9.32 -27.68
N ALA A 277 7.31 -10.37 -27.92
CA ALA A 277 7.17 -11.65 -27.23
C ALA A 277 7.98 -11.67 -25.92
N LEU A 278 7.39 -12.20 -24.85
CA LEU A 278 8.13 -12.42 -23.60
C LEU A 278 9.14 -13.56 -23.75
N PRO A 279 10.29 -13.49 -23.05
CA PRO A 279 11.21 -14.61 -22.95
C PRO A 279 10.49 -15.89 -22.47
N PRO A 280 10.83 -17.08 -23.00
CA PRO A 280 10.15 -18.34 -22.65
C PRO A 280 10.42 -18.72 -21.20
N LEU A 281 9.45 -19.34 -20.51
CA LEU A 281 9.56 -19.73 -19.10
C LEU A 281 10.66 -20.77 -18.83
N GLU A 282 10.96 -21.62 -19.82
CA GLU A 282 11.90 -22.72 -19.69
C GLU A 282 13.36 -22.23 -19.66
N ASN A 283 14.18 -22.89 -18.84
CA ASN A 283 15.63 -22.66 -18.71
C ASN A 283 16.04 -21.23 -18.30
N GLN A 284 15.14 -20.46 -17.68
CA GLN A 284 15.51 -19.15 -17.15
C GLN A 284 16.33 -19.27 -15.86
N PRO A 285 17.41 -18.49 -15.68
CA PRO A 285 18.14 -18.43 -14.42
C PRO A 285 17.25 -17.85 -13.31
N GLU A 286 17.61 -18.14 -12.06
CA GLU A 286 17.00 -17.47 -10.90
C GLU A 286 17.26 -15.96 -10.99
N PRO A 287 16.22 -15.11 -10.83
CA PRO A 287 16.40 -13.66 -10.92
C PRO A 287 17.34 -13.15 -9.83
N LYS A 288 18.08 -12.08 -10.15
CA LYS A 288 18.98 -11.41 -9.20
C LYS A 288 18.20 -10.66 -8.13
N ASP A 289 18.93 -10.36 -7.05
CA ASP A 289 18.44 -9.55 -5.95
C ASP A 289 18.10 -8.13 -6.38
N ILE A 290 17.17 -7.52 -5.64
CA ILE A 290 16.80 -6.12 -5.74
C ILE A 290 17.42 -5.39 -4.56
N THR A 291 18.20 -4.35 -4.84
CA THR A 291 18.77 -3.48 -3.81
C THR A 291 17.91 -2.24 -3.63
N ILE A 292 17.58 -1.89 -2.40
CA ILE A 292 16.86 -0.67 -2.04
C ILE A 292 17.68 0.08 -0.98
N PHE A 293 17.68 1.41 -1.06
CA PHE A 293 18.25 2.27 -0.02
C PHE A 293 17.15 2.82 0.89
N TRP A 294 17.20 2.43 2.16
CA TRP A 294 16.29 2.92 3.18
C TRP A 294 16.79 4.24 3.77
N GLN A 295 16.01 5.30 3.58
CA GLN A 295 16.35 6.63 4.09
C GLN A 295 16.18 6.69 5.61
N GLN A 296 17.27 6.96 6.32
CA GLN A 296 17.27 7.14 7.76
C GLN A 296 17.07 8.62 8.15
N ALA A 297 16.87 8.89 9.44
CA ALA A 297 16.82 10.22 10.05
C ALA A 297 17.90 11.17 9.48
N SER A 298 17.56 12.46 9.35
CA SER A 298 18.49 13.48 8.82
C SER A 298 19.88 13.39 9.49
N GLY A 299 20.92 13.22 8.68
CA GLY A 299 22.31 13.08 9.12
C GLY A 299 22.79 11.64 9.34
N GLN A 300 21.92 10.63 9.23
CA GLN A 300 22.33 9.22 9.20
C GLN A 300 22.46 8.71 7.76
N GLN A 301 23.45 7.85 7.55
CA GLN A 301 23.67 7.22 6.25
C GLN A 301 22.55 6.22 5.95
N GLU A 302 22.10 6.18 4.70
CA GLU A 302 21.02 5.29 4.26
C GLU A 302 21.42 3.83 4.42
N GLU A 303 20.50 2.98 4.85
CA GLU A 303 20.75 1.55 4.96
C GLU A 303 20.54 0.87 3.60
N MET A 304 21.57 0.19 3.09
CA MET A 304 21.49 -0.55 1.84
C MET A 304 20.98 -1.97 2.14
N VAL A 305 19.80 -2.31 1.63
CA VAL A 305 19.19 -3.63 1.83
C VAL A 305 19.07 -4.35 0.50
N LYS A 306 19.47 -5.63 0.49
CA LYS A 306 19.32 -6.54 -0.65
C LYS A 306 18.17 -7.50 -0.37
N PHE A 307 17.18 -7.49 -1.24
CA PHE A 307 16.04 -8.40 -1.20
C PHE A 307 16.17 -9.43 -2.31
N THR A 308 16.01 -10.70 -1.97
CA THR A 308 15.86 -11.74 -2.97
C THR A 308 14.47 -11.60 -3.64
N PRO A 309 14.28 -12.15 -4.85
CA PRO A 309 12.95 -12.19 -5.48
C PRO A 309 11.89 -12.83 -4.56
N GLY A 310 12.28 -13.88 -3.82
CA GLY A 310 11.43 -14.53 -2.85
C GLY A 310 10.97 -13.61 -1.70
N ASN A 311 11.82 -12.67 -1.26
CA ASN A 311 11.41 -11.69 -0.24
C ASN A 311 10.27 -10.80 -0.73
N ILE A 312 10.39 -10.28 -1.96
CA ILE A 312 9.40 -9.38 -2.57
C ILE A 312 8.09 -10.13 -2.84
N VAL A 313 8.19 -11.32 -3.43
CA VAL A 313 7.04 -12.18 -3.74
C VAL A 313 6.28 -12.61 -2.49
N SER A 314 6.98 -12.95 -1.42
CA SER A 314 6.38 -13.24 -0.11
C SER A 314 5.64 -12.03 0.45
N ALA A 315 6.19 -10.82 0.30
CA ALA A 315 5.55 -9.59 0.73
C ALA A 315 4.27 -9.28 -0.07
N ILE A 316 4.27 -9.54 -1.38
CA ILE A 316 3.06 -9.41 -2.22
C ILE A 316 2.00 -10.43 -1.79
N ALA A 317 2.38 -11.69 -1.58
CA ALA A 317 1.48 -12.74 -1.12
C ALA A 317 0.82 -12.40 0.23
N ALA A 318 1.57 -11.77 1.13
CA ALA A 318 1.03 -11.23 2.37
C ALA A 318 0.02 -10.11 2.13
N GLN A 319 0.27 -9.17 1.22
CA GLN A 319 -0.66 -8.08 0.94
C GLN A 319 -1.95 -8.54 0.27
N LEU A 320 -1.90 -9.57 -0.58
CA LEU A 320 -3.08 -10.20 -1.17
C LEU A 320 -4.05 -10.77 -0.13
N THR A 321 -3.53 -11.16 1.05
CA THR A 321 -4.32 -11.74 2.14
C THR A 321 -4.61 -10.78 3.29
N ALA A 322 -3.83 -9.70 3.41
CA ALA A 322 -3.97 -8.70 4.47
C ALA A 322 -5.30 -7.92 4.41
N ILE A 323 -5.90 -7.80 3.22
CA ILE A 323 -7.19 -7.14 3.02
C ILE A 323 -8.32 -8.18 2.92
N PRO A 324 -9.47 -7.95 3.59
CA PRO A 324 -10.66 -8.78 3.45
C PRO A 324 -11.07 -8.96 1.99
N THR A 325 -11.54 -10.16 1.64
CA THR A 325 -11.85 -10.55 0.24
C THR A 325 -12.71 -9.54 -0.51
N ALA A 326 -13.73 -8.97 0.15
CA ALA A 326 -14.64 -7.98 -0.44
C ALA A 326 -13.99 -6.63 -0.80
N ARG A 327 -12.75 -6.38 -0.35
CA ARG A 327 -12.02 -5.11 -0.54
C ARG A 327 -10.65 -5.29 -1.16
N ARG A 328 -10.27 -6.51 -1.55
CA ARG A 328 -9.01 -6.78 -2.26
C ARG A 328 -8.94 -5.96 -3.54
N LEU A 329 -7.73 -5.79 -4.05
CA LEU A 329 -7.52 -5.19 -5.35
C LEU A 329 -8.14 -6.10 -6.42
N SER A 330 -8.82 -5.49 -7.37
CA SER A 330 -9.44 -6.19 -8.50
C SER A 330 -9.22 -5.41 -9.80
N PRO A 331 -9.60 -5.97 -10.96
CA PRO A 331 -9.43 -5.27 -12.24
C PRO A 331 -10.23 -3.98 -12.37
N SER A 332 -11.28 -3.80 -11.57
CA SER A 332 -12.09 -2.57 -11.56
C SER A 332 -11.43 -1.42 -10.79
N ASP A 333 -10.32 -1.69 -10.10
CA ASP A 333 -9.58 -0.69 -9.36
C ASP A 333 -8.57 0.07 -10.20
N LEU A 334 -8.35 1.32 -9.79
CA LEU A 334 -7.27 2.17 -10.24
C LEU A 334 -6.41 2.52 -9.03
N PHE A 335 -5.21 1.95 -8.99
CA PHE A 335 -4.21 2.15 -7.95
C PHE A 335 -3.27 3.29 -8.32
N LEU A 336 -3.05 4.22 -7.39
CA LEU A 336 -2.10 5.32 -7.55
C LEU A 336 -1.05 5.28 -6.42
N PRO A 337 0.22 4.93 -6.73
CA PRO A 337 1.32 5.03 -5.77
C PRO A 337 1.68 6.51 -5.57
N ALA A 338 1.15 7.11 -4.50
CA ALA A 338 1.43 8.50 -4.15
C ALA A 338 2.69 8.66 -3.28
N ASP A 339 3.14 7.63 -2.56
CA ASP A 339 4.47 7.59 -1.93
C ASP A 339 5.53 7.08 -2.95
N SER A 340 6.81 7.33 -2.70
CA SER A 340 7.90 6.93 -3.60
C SER A 340 7.99 5.41 -3.77
N LEU A 341 8.18 4.96 -5.01
CA LEU A 341 8.46 3.55 -5.37
C LEU A 341 9.83 3.07 -4.90
N ALA A 342 10.71 3.96 -4.45
CA ALA A 342 11.93 3.56 -3.75
C ALA A 342 11.65 2.96 -2.36
N ASN A 343 10.46 3.17 -1.80
CA ASN A 343 10.05 2.50 -0.57
C ASN A 343 9.54 1.09 -0.87
N SER A 344 10.09 0.10 -0.16
CA SER A 344 9.77 -1.32 -0.34
C SER A 344 8.26 -1.60 -0.23
N HIS A 345 7.59 -1.00 0.76
CA HIS A 345 6.14 -1.12 0.95
C HIS A 345 5.32 -0.63 -0.25
N THR A 346 5.60 0.58 -0.75
CA THR A 346 4.86 1.15 -1.89
C THR A 346 5.15 0.39 -3.17
N LEU A 347 6.39 -0.06 -3.37
CA LEU A 347 6.76 -0.95 -4.47
C LEU A 347 5.96 -2.25 -4.43
N VAL A 348 5.91 -2.92 -3.27
CA VAL A 348 5.15 -4.16 -3.09
C VAL A 348 3.66 -3.95 -3.35
N LEU A 349 3.05 -2.85 -2.88
CA LEU A 349 1.65 -2.54 -3.17
C LEU A 349 1.40 -2.31 -4.67
N THR A 350 2.30 -1.60 -5.36
CA THR A 350 2.22 -1.41 -6.82
C THR A 350 2.30 -2.76 -7.56
N LEU A 351 3.23 -3.62 -7.17
CA LEU A 351 3.37 -4.96 -7.74
C LEU A 351 2.15 -5.85 -7.43
N THR A 352 1.54 -5.67 -6.25
CA THR A 352 0.30 -6.36 -5.85
C THR A 352 -0.88 -5.91 -6.72
N ALA A 353 -0.97 -4.60 -7.05
CA ALA A 353 -1.97 -4.06 -7.95
C ALA A 353 -1.82 -4.62 -9.37
N LEU A 354 -0.58 -4.68 -9.89
CA LEU A 354 -0.29 -5.29 -11.21
C LEU A 354 -0.62 -6.79 -11.25
N PHE A 355 -0.28 -7.53 -10.19
CA PHE A 355 -0.61 -8.95 -10.08
C PHE A 355 -2.12 -9.20 -9.99
N SER A 356 -2.87 -8.30 -9.34
CA SER A 356 -4.33 -8.37 -9.24
C SER A 356 -5.05 -7.83 -10.50
N ASN A 357 -4.30 -7.56 -11.57
CA ASN A 357 -4.77 -6.97 -12.82
C ASN A 357 -5.52 -5.63 -12.62
N SER A 358 -5.25 -4.89 -11.54
CA SER A 358 -5.76 -3.53 -11.34
C SER A 358 -5.07 -2.56 -12.30
N SER A 359 -5.76 -1.48 -12.64
CA SER A 359 -5.12 -0.38 -13.38
C SER A 359 -4.17 0.39 -12.46
N VAL A 360 -3.05 0.87 -12.96
CA VAL A 360 -2.06 1.64 -12.19
C VAL A 360 -1.80 2.99 -12.86
N ALA A 361 -1.89 4.08 -12.10
CA ALA A 361 -1.59 5.43 -12.58
C ALA A 361 -0.34 5.98 -11.89
N PHE A 362 0.71 6.24 -12.67
CA PHE A 362 1.94 6.85 -12.19
C PHE A 362 1.87 8.38 -12.31
N ASN A 363 2.33 9.06 -11.27
CA ASN A 363 2.46 10.51 -11.23
C ASN A 363 3.81 10.84 -10.59
N SER A 364 4.70 11.46 -11.37
CA SER A 364 6.07 11.79 -10.95
C SER A 364 6.11 12.81 -9.80
N SER A 365 5.11 13.68 -9.70
CA SER A 365 5.02 14.73 -8.68
C SER A 365 4.37 14.26 -7.36
N ALA A 366 3.65 13.13 -7.38
CA ALA A 366 2.88 12.67 -6.22
C ALA A 366 3.73 12.39 -4.96
N PRO A 367 4.92 11.77 -5.04
CA PRO A 367 5.77 11.55 -3.86
C PRO A 367 6.21 12.82 -3.14
N SER A 368 6.31 13.93 -3.87
CA SER A 368 6.70 15.24 -3.32
C SER A 368 5.50 16.06 -2.84
N ALA A 369 4.27 15.57 -3.06
CA ALA A 369 3.06 16.30 -2.70
C ALA A 369 2.85 16.33 -1.18
N THR A 370 2.46 17.49 -0.67
CA THR A 370 2.34 17.75 0.77
C THR A 370 0.99 17.33 1.36
N SER A 371 -0.04 17.09 0.54
CA SER A 371 -1.39 16.76 0.97
C SER A 371 -2.16 15.95 -0.08
N LEU A 372 -3.25 15.28 0.34
CA LEU A 372 -4.13 14.53 -0.56
C LEU A 372 -4.87 15.44 -1.55
N SER A 373 -5.09 16.71 -1.21
CA SER A 373 -5.73 17.65 -2.12
C SER A 373 -4.86 17.91 -3.36
N THR A 374 -3.53 17.97 -3.18
CA THR A 374 -2.56 18.03 -4.28
C THR A 374 -2.47 16.70 -5.04
N ILE A 375 -2.39 15.56 -4.33
CA ILE A 375 -2.30 14.23 -4.95
C ILE A 375 -3.53 13.92 -5.82
N LEU A 376 -4.73 14.28 -5.34
CA LEU A 376 -6.02 13.99 -5.98
C LEU A 376 -6.60 15.21 -6.72
N SER A 377 -5.73 16.12 -7.16
CA SER A 377 -6.10 17.36 -7.84
C SER A 377 -6.59 17.12 -9.27
N SER A 378 -6.03 16.14 -9.97
CA SER A 378 -6.42 15.80 -11.35
C SER A 378 -7.82 15.18 -11.39
N PRO A 379 -8.80 15.79 -12.09
CA PRO A 379 -10.10 15.15 -12.32
C PRO A 379 -10.04 14.07 -13.41
N ALA A 380 -8.99 14.06 -14.24
CA ALA A 380 -8.82 13.13 -15.36
C ALA A 380 -8.57 11.69 -14.88
N VAL A 381 -7.97 11.53 -13.69
CA VAL A 381 -7.73 10.24 -13.05
C VAL A 381 -8.46 10.18 -11.72
N SER A 382 -9.37 9.21 -11.57
CA SER A 382 -10.09 9.00 -10.32
C SER A 382 -9.67 7.68 -9.67
N PRO A 383 -8.58 7.68 -8.87
CA PRO A 383 -8.09 6.46 -8.25
C PRO A 383 -9.09 5.91 -7.23
N THR A 384 -9.25 4.59 -7.21
CA THR A 384 -10.05 3.89 -6.21
C THR A 384 -9.21 3.56 -4.98
N VAL A 385 -7.91 3.35 -5.18
CA VAL A 385 -6.95 2.99 -4.13
C VAL A 385 -5.69 3.84 -4.27
N ILE A 386 -5.17 4.35 -3.16
CA ILE A 386 -3.90 5.09 -3.14
C ILE A 386 -2.96 4.53 -2.07
N ALA A 387 -1.66 4.65 -2.27
CA ALA A 387 -0.64 4.48 -1.23
C ALA A 387 0.01 5.84 -0.95
N ALA A 388 -0.27 6.45 0.20
CA ALA A 388 0.13 7.82 0.54
C ALA A 388 1.01 7.88 1.79
N THR A 389 1.84 8.92 1.88
CA THR A 389 2.71 9.15 3.03
C THR A 389 1.92 9.58 4.28
N PRO A 390 2.34 9.18 5.50
CA PRO A 390 1.70 9.66 6.73
C PRO A 390 1.72 11.18 6.87
N SER A 391 2.78 11.84 6.39
CA SER A 391 2.91 13.29 6.39
C SER A 391 1.84 13.97 5.52
N ALA A 392 1.58 13.46 4.31
CA ALA A 392 0.53 14.00 3.45
C ALA A 392 -0.87 13.84 4.08
N LEU A 393 -1.11 12.70 4.74
CA LEU A 393 -2.35 12.46 5.47
C LEU A 393 -2.51 13.39 6.67
N LEU A 394 -1.45 13.64 7.43
CA LEU A 394 -1.48 14.58 8.55
C LEU A 394 -1.74 16.02 8.13
N THR A 395 -1.08 16.50 7.07
CA THR A 395 -1.34 17.84 6.51
C THR A 395 -2.79 17.95 6.07
N THR A 396 -3.29 16.93 5.37
CA THR A 396 -4.70 16.84 4.95
C THR A 396 -5.65 16.88 6.16
N HIS A 397 -5.36 16.10 7.20
CA HIS A 397 -6.14 16.10 8.44
C HIS A 397 -6.19 17.50 9.07
N LYS A 398 -5.05 18.19 9.18
CA LYS A 398 -4.96 19.55 9.73
C LYS A 398 -5.74 20.56 8.90
N GLU A 399 -5.59 20.55 7.58
CA GLU A 399 -6.30 21.42 6.64
C GLU A 399 -7.82 21.27 6.82
N ILE A 400 -8.32 20.04 6.75
CA ILE A 400 -9.75 19.76 6.81
C ILE A 400 -10.30 20.02 8.21
N SER A 401 -9.61 19.57 9.26
CA SER A 401 -10.00 19.81 10.66
C SER A 401 -10.11 21.32 10.94
N SER A 402 -9.18 22.12 10.42
CA SER A 402 -9.22 23.58 10.59
C SER A 402 -10.40 24.22 9.88
N SER A 403 -10.76 23.72 8.69
CA SER A 403 -11.93 24.17 7.94
C SER A 403 -13.23 23.78 8.65
N LEU A 404 -13.32 22.54 9.12
CA LEU A 404 -14.49 22.01 9.81
C LEU A 404 -14.74 22.71 11.16
N LYS A 405 -13.69 23.04 11.91
CA LYS A 405 -13.79 23.78 13.17
C LYS A 405 -14.43 25.17 13.02
N LYS A 406 -14.47 25.74 11.82
CA LYS A 406 -15.17 27.02 11.54
C LYS A 406 -16.69 26.85 11.50
N SER A 407 -17.19 25.63 11.31
CA SER A 407 -18.63 25.32 11.31
C SER A 407 -19.00 24.56 12.59
N THR A 408 -19.91 25.12 13.40
CA THR A 408 -20.42 24.47 14.61
C THR A 408 -21.20 23.20 14.28
N ILE A 409 -22.13 23.29 13.33
CA ILE A 409 -22.94 22.15 12.85
C ILE A 409 -22.03 21.06 12.25
N GLY A 410 -21.06 21.45 11.43
CA GLY A 410 -20.13 20.49 10.80
C GLY A 410 -19.28 19.74 11.83
N LYS A 411 -18.79 20.44 12.86
CA LYS A 411 -18.03 19.86 13.96
C LYS A 411 -18.87 18.85 14.76
N ASP A 412 -20.08 19.23 15.16
CA ASP A 412 -20.94 18.38 15.98
C ASP A 412 -21.39 17.13 15.20
N LEU A 413 -21.73 17.30 13.92
CA LEU A 413 -22.10 16.20 13.05
C LEU A 413 -20.92 15.24 12.80
N HIS A 414 -19.72 15.77 12.59
CA HIS A 414 -18.53 14.94 12.46
C HIS A 414 -18.21 14.17 13.75
N TRP A 415 -18.33 14.81 14.91
CA TRP A 415 -18.16 14.14 16.20
C TRP A 415 -19.17 12.99 16.37
N LEU A 416 -20.44 13.21 16.02
CA LEU A 416 -21.47 12.16 16.04
C LEU A 416 -21.11 10.99 15.11
N LEU A 417 -20.67 11.27 13.88
CA LEU A 417 -20.28 10.23 12.92
C LEU A 417 -19.02 9.48 13.34
N SER A 418 -18.02 10.17 13.90
CA SER A 418 -16.79 9.58 14.41
C SER A 418 -17.09 8.65 15.60
N ARG A 419 -17.95 9.10 16.52
CA ARG A 419 -18.42 8.28 17.62
C ARG A 419 -19.21 7.05 17.15
N SER A 420 -20.14 7.25 16.21
CA SER A 420 -20.92 6.15 15.61
C SER A 420 -20.01 5.11 14.96
N LEU A 421 -19.01 5.55 14.19
CA LEU A 421 -18.02 4.68 13.55
C LEU A 421 -17.28 3.79 14.56
N VAL A 422 -16.85 4.36 15.70
CA VAL A 422 -16.14 3.64 16.76
C VAL A 422 -17.06 2.70 17.54
N GLU A 423 -18.25 3.16 17.93
CA GLU A 423 -19.17 2.41 18.79
C GLU A 423 -19.88 1.27 18.04
N THR A 424 -20.34 1.53 16.82
CA THR A 424 -21.05 0.52 16.01
C THR A 424 -20.10 -0.41 15.26
N GLY A 425 -18.86 0.02 15.01
CA GLY A 425 -17.93 -0.72 14.16
C GLY A 425 -18.37 -0.78 12.69
N ALA A 426 -19.31 0.08 12.27
CA ALA A 426 -19.85 0.13 10.92
C ALA A 426 -19.48 1.45 10.25
N PHE A 427 -19.08 1.38 8.98
CA PHE A 427 -18.77 2.59 8.22
C PHE A 427 -20.05 3.38 7.91
N PRO A 428 -20.13 4.69 8.21
CA PRO A 428 -21.34 5.46 7.96
C PRO A 428 -21.52 5.69 6.46
N SER A 429 -22.27 4.80 5.80
CA SER A 429 -22.55 4.85 4.36
C SER A 429 -23.99 5.23 4.01
N GLY A 430 -24.88 5.34 5.00
CA GLY A 430 -26.31 5.61 4.80
C GLY A 430 -26.94 6.46 5.91
N GLY A 431 -28.13 6.98 5.63
CA GLY A 431 -28.92 7.80 6.55
C GLY A 431 -28.92 9.30 6.20
N PHE A 432 -29.97 10.00 6.64
CA PHE A 432 -30.16 11.43 6.35
C PHE A 432 -28.99 12.30 6.83
N LEU A 433 -28.55 12.10 8.07
CA LEU A 433 -27.44 12.87 8.67
C LEU A 433 -26.11 12.62 7.96
N THR A 434 -25.81 11.35 7.66
CA THR A 434 -24.62 10.95 6.90
C THR A 434 -24.61 11.56 5.51
N ASN A 435 -25.73 11.54 4.80
CA ASN A 435 -25.87 12.12 3.47
C ASN A 435 -25.69 13.65 3.51
N TYR A 436 -26.30 14.31 4.49
CA TYR A 436 -26.11 15.75 4.70
C TYR A 436 -24.65 16.10 4.99
N TYR A 437 -23.98 15.34 5.87
CA TYR A 437 -22.55 15.52 6.15
C TYR A 437 -21.69 15.38 4.89
N ASN A 438 -21.92 14.30 4.13
CA ASN A 438 -21.20 14.00 2.90
C ASN A 438 -21.40 15.09 1.83
N GLN A 439 -22.57 15.72 1.78
CA GLN A 439 -22.86 16.77 0.82
C GLN A 439 -22.30 18.14 1.23
N ALA A 440 -22.43 18.49 2.52
CA ALA A 440 -22.16 19.84 3.03
C ALA A 440 -20.72 20.03 3.56
N PHE A 441 -20.12 19.01 4.17
CA PHE A 441 -18.88 19.16 4.94
C PHE A 441 -17.73 18.26 4.47
N ARG A 442 -18.02 17.13 3.83
CA ARG A 442 -16.98 16.24 3.35
C ARG A 442 -16.18 16.91 2.21
N PRO A 443 -14.84 16.97 2.31
CA PRO A 443 -13.99 17.52 1.27
C PRO A 443 -14.20 16.84 -0.09
N LYS A 444 -14.32 17.65 -1.14
CA LYS A 444 -14.44 17.16 -2.51
C LYS A 444 -13.07 17.18 -3.18
N PHE A 445 -12.47 16.01 -3.29
CA PHE A 445 -11.26 15.81 -4.09
C PHE A 445 -11.67 15.59 -5.56
N PRO A 446 -11.21 16.42 -6.52
CA PRO A 446 -11.58 16.26 -7.93
C PRO A 446 -11.36 14.84 -8.46
N GLY A 447 -10.20 14.24 -8.19
CA GLY A 447 -9.88 12.84 -8.51
C GLY A 447 -10.37 11.82 -7.46
N GLY A 448 -10.65 12.22 -6.23
CA GLY A 448 -10.98 11.28 -5.14
C GLY A 448 -12.42 10.73 -5.12
N LYS A 449 -13.23 10.95 -6.16
CA LYS A 449 -14.67 10.58 -6.16
C LYS A 449 -14.94 9.09 -5.96
N LYS A 450 -14.03 8.22 -6.41
CA LYS A 450 -14.16 6.75 -6.31
C LYS A 450 -13.27 6.14 -5.22
N LEU A 451 -12.60 6.97 -4.42
CA LEU A 451 -11.63 6.51 -3.44
C LEU A 451 -12.32 5.65 -2.38
N ARG A 452 -11.84 4.41 -2.22
CA ARG A 452 -12.39 3.43 -1.27
C ARG A 452 -11.37 2.91 -0.25
N LEU A 453 -10.07 2.97 -0.57
CA LEU A 453 -9.00 2.46 0.26
C LEU A 453 -7.76 3.34 0.16
N ILE A 454 -7.13 3.62 1.30
CA ILE A 454 -5.88 4.35 1.44
C ILE A 454 -4.91 3.44 2.20
N TYR A 455 -3.78 3.12 1.59
CA TYR A 455 -2.64 2.55 2.30
C TYR A 455 -1.73 3.67 2.77
N THR A 456 -1.23 3.53 4.00
CA THR A 456 -0.19 4.40 4.53
C THR A 456 0.70 3.61 5.48
N ALA A 457 1.96 4.00 5.60
CA ALA A 457 2.93 3.23 6.37
C ALA A 457 3.85 4.13 7.18
N GLU A 458 3.99 3.81 8.47
CA GLU A 458 5.03 4.36 9.32
C GLU A 458 6.35 3.66 9.03
N LYS A 459 7.41 4.47 8.86
CA LYS A 459 8.74 3.99 8.49
C LYS A 459 9.64 4.02 9.73
N ILE A 460 10.06 2.84 10.19
CA ILE A 460 11.01 2.75 11.31
C ILE A 460 12.33 3.40 10.90
N GLY A 461 12.78 4.36 11.73
CA GLY A 461 14.01 5.12 11.48
C GLY A 461 13.94 6.05 10.27
N GLY A 462 12.77 6.23 9.64
CA GLY A 462 12.60 7.04 8.44
C GLY A 462 12.99 8.51 8.63
N GLY A 463 13.67 9.07 7.63
CA GLY A 463 14.26 10.41 7.53
C GLY A 463 13.47 11.67 7.90
N GLY A 464 12.25 11.56 8.39
CA GLY A 464 11.41 12.70 8.74
C GLY A 464 10.94 12.63 10.18
N THR A 465 10.67 13.78 10.78
CA THR A 465 9.73 13.91 11.89
C THR A 465 8.31 13.55 11.39
N THR A 466 8.09 12.32 10.93
CA THR A 466 6.75 11.82 10.66
C THR A 466 6.08 11.69 12.01
N ALA A 467 5.26 12.69 12.35
CA ALA A 467 4.34 12.52 13.47
C ALA A 467 3.50 11.28 13.14
N ARG A 468 3.52 10.29 14.04
CA ARG A 468 2.75 9.06 13.89
C ARG A 468 1.27 9.43 13.80
N LEU A 469 0.52 8.74 12.95
CA LEU A 469 -0.93 8.95 12.85
C LEU A 469 -1.62 8.31 14.06
N THR A 470 -2.39 9.11 14.80
CA THR A 470 -3.17 8.59 15.92
C THR A 470 -4.41 7.84 15.42
N GLY A 471 -4.95 6.92 16.22
CA GLY A 471 -6.19 6.20 15.87
C GLY A 471 -7.37 7.13 15.56
N GLU A 472 -7.47 8.25 16.28
CA GLU A 472 -8.49 9.29 16.02
C GLU A 472 -8.27 9.97 14.67
N GLN A 473 -7.03 10.36 14.35
CA GLN A 473 -6.70 10.94 13.05
C GLN A 473 -7.00 9.99 11.89
N LEU A 474 -6.76 8.68 12.07
CA LEU A 474 -7.12 7.67 11.09
C LEU A 474 -8.63 7.59 10.89
N ASN A 475 -9.43 7.65 11.96
CA ASN A 475 -10.90 7.67 11.88
C ASN A 475 -11.43 8.95 11.22
N ASP A 476 -10.87 10.11 11.56
CA ASP A 476 -11.22 11.37 10.92
C ASP A 476 -10.92 11.34 9.43
N LEU A 477 -9.73 10.84 9.04
CA LEU A 477 -9.34 10.66 7.64
C LEU A 477 -10.28 9.69 6.91
N ARG A 478 -10.72 8.62 7.57
CA ARG A 478 -11.73 7.71 7.02
C ARG A 478 -13.03 8.44 6.68
N LEU A 479 -13.50 9.33 7.56
CA LEU A 479 -14.71 10.12 7.32
C LEU A 479 -14.51 11.23 6.28
N TYR A 480 -13.39 11.94 6.33
CA TYR A 480 -13.08 13.04 5.40
C TYR A 480 -12.91 12.55 3.96
N THR A 481 -12.25 11.42 3.78
CA THR A 481 -12.03 10.84 2.46
C THR A 481 -13.15 9.91 2.04
N GLY A 482 -13.96 9.43 3.00
CA GLY A 482 -14.90 8.31 2.89
C GLY A 482 -14.30 7.01 2.37
N ALA A 483 -12.98 6.88 2.51
CA ALA A 483 -12.22 5.69 2.17
C ALA A 483 -11.72 5.04 3.47
N ARG A 484 -11.56 3.71 3.47
CA ARG A 484 -10.95 3.03 4.61
C ARG A 484 -9.44 3.24 4.57
N VAL A 485 -8.80 3.27 5.73
CA VAL A 485 -7.35 3.47 5.85
C VAL A 485 -6.73 2.20 6.45
N ALA A 486 -5.75 1.64 5.73
CA ALA A 486 -4.85 0.60 6.21
C ALA A 486 -3.52 1.25 6.61
N TYR A 487 -3.18 1.20 7.90
CA TYR A 487 -1.94 1.74 8.45
C TYR A 487 -0.97 0.60 8.75
N ALA A 488 0.21 0.65 8.12
CA ALA A 488 1.23 -0.37 8.23
C ALA A 488 2.46 0.14 9.00
N LEU A 489 3.19 -0.78 9.63
CA LEU A 489 4.54 -0.56 10.14
C LEU A 489 5.53 -1.15 9.15
N THR A 490 6.56 -0.41 8.77
CA THR A 490 7.55 -0.81 7.77
C THR A 490 8.97 -0.60 8.28
N ALA A 491 9.91 -1.42 7.81
CA ALA A 491 11.31 -1.37 8.21
C ALA A 491 12.25 -1.73 7.06
N ALA A 492 13.49 -1.25 7.14
CA ALA A 492 14.51 -1.41 6.09
C ALA A 492 14.67 -2.87 5.63
N LYS A 493 14.77 -3.82 6.57
CA LYS A 493 15.04 -5.24 6.28
C LYS A 493 13.81 -6.06 5.91
N VAL A 494 12.65 -5.43 5.73
CA VAL A 494 11.39 -6.11 5.40
C VAL A 494 10.87 -5.57 4.06
N ALA A 495 10.63 -6.48 3.11
CA ALA A 495 10.28 -6.11 1.73
C ALA A 495 8.93 -5.37 1.62
N GLY A 496 8.04 -5.51 2.60
CA GLY A 496 6.74 -4.83 2.64
C GLY A 496 6.40 -4.33 4.04
N ALA A 497 5.19 -4.64 4.50
CA ALA A 497 4.78 -4.35 5.87
C ALA A 497 5.30 -5.40 6.86
N VAL A 498 5.64 -4.99 8.07
CA VAL A 498 5.83 -5.85 9.24
C VAL A 498 4.47 -6.24 9.82
N SER A 499 3.62 -5.23 10.01
CA SER A 499 2.25 -5.36 10.50
C SER A 499 1.35 -4.36 9.80
N GLN A 500 0.05 -4.65 9.73
CA GLN A 500 -0.93 -3.78 9.09
C GLN A 500 -2.28 -3.83 9.81
N THR A 501 -2.87 -2.66 10.07
CA THR A 501 -4.22 -2.58 10.67
C THR A 501 -5.26 -3.22 9.74
N ASN A 502 -6.23 -3.91 10.32
CA ASN A 502 -7.41 -4.32 9.59
C ASN A 502 -8.21 -3.08 9.14
N VAL A 503 -8.63 -3.05 7.87
CA VAL A 503 -9.38 -1.92 7.29
C VAL A 503 -10.73 -1.65 7.95
N TYR A 504 -11.26 -2.64 8.69
CA TYR A 504 -12.50 -2.55 9.46
C TYR A 504 -12.25 -2.34 10.96
N ASP A 505 -10.99 -2.19 11.38
CA ASP A 505 -10.70 -1.81 12.76
C ASP A 505 -10.83 -0.29 12.90
N TYR A 506 -11.99 0.12 13.38
CA TYR A 506 -12.30 1.52 13.69
C TYR A 506 -12.05 1.87 15.15
N ARG A 507 -11.58 0.91 15.96
CA ARG A 507 -11.29 1.17 17.37
C ARG A 507 -10.11 2.13 17.44
N GLY A 508 -10.17 3.05 18.41
CA GLY A 508 -9.10 4.00 18.62
C GLY A 508 -7.82 3.37 19.18
N GLY A 509 -6.88 4.24 19.51
CA GLY A 509 -5.57 3.87 20.03
C GLY A 509 -4.50 3.74 18.94
N GLU A 510 -3.25 3.81 19.37
CA GLU A 510 -2.09 3.80 18.48
C GLU A 510 -1.59 2.37 18.33
N HIS A 511 -1.81 1.77 17.15
CA HIS A 511 -1.34 0.43 16.83
C HIS A 511 -1.22 0.24 15.31
N PHE A 512 -0.46 -0.76 14.91
CA PHE A 512 -0.16 -1.11 13.52
C PHE A 512 -0.78 -2.45 13.12
N GLY A 513 -1.80 -2.90 13.83
CA GLY A 513 -2.48 -4.16 13.58
C GLY A 513 -1.64 -5.42 13.89
N PRO A 514 -2.11 -6.60 13.44
CA PRO A 514 -1.35 -7.85 13.54
C PRO A 514 -0.19 -7.90 12.53
N PRO A 515 0.81 -8.77 12.74
CA PRO A 515 1.83 -9.08 11.73
C PRO A 515 1.20 -9.51 10.40
N VAL A 516 1.86 -9.26 9.27
CA VAL A 516 1.36 -9.74 7.96
C VAL A 516 1.72 -11.21 7.69
N ALA A 517 1.02 -11.87 6.76
CA ALA A 517 1.07 -13.34 6.60
C ALA A 517 2.42 -13.94 6.16
N SER A 518 3.38 -13.10 5.77
CA SER A 518 4.74 -13.49 5.39
C SER A 518 5.76 -13.30 6.51
N VAL A 519 5.36 -12.85 7.69
CA VAL A 519 6.25 -12.62 8.82
C VAL A 519 5.62 -13.07 10.15
N GLU A 520 6.49 -13.35 11.11
CA GLU A 520 6.15 -13.52 12.52
C GLU A 520 6.96 -12.52 13.35
N VAL A 521 6.39 -12.10 14.48
CA VAL A 521 6.99 -11.07 15.33
C VAL A 521 7.22 -11.61 16.73
N VAL A 522 8.40 -11.29 17.28
CA VAL A 522 8.80 -11.55 18.66
C VAL A 522 9.32 -10.25 19.26
N LEU A 523 9.02 -9.99 20.52
CA LEU A 523 9.58 -8.86 21.27
C LEU A 523 10.68 -9.37 22.20
N ARG A 524 11.92 -8.91 22.00
CA ARG A 524 13.07 -9.28 22.83
C ARG A 524 13.33 -8.23 23.92
N ASP A 525 13.72 -8.68 25.10
CA ASP A 525 14.03 -7.77 26.21
C ASP A 525 15.16 -6.80 25.85
N ILE A 526 14.93 -5.52 26.15
CA ILE A 526 15.96 -4.49 26.17
C ILE A 526 16.35 -4.31 27.63
N LYS A 527 17.44 -4.99 28.02
CA LYS A 527 17.94 -5.01 29.42
C LYS A 527 18.01 -3.61 30.00
N GLY A 528 17.36 -3.41 31.16
CA GLY A 528 17.36 -2.14 31.87
C GLY A 528 16.52 -1.02 31.24
N ARG A 529 15.70 -1.32 30.21
CA ARG A 529 14.79 -0.34 29.59
C ARG A 529 13.37 -0.87 29.44
N VAL A 530 13.17 -1.96 28.70
CA VAL A 530 11.85 -2.55 28.41
C VAL A 530 12.00 -4.06 28.45
N GLU A 531 11.37 -4.70 29.42
CA GLU A 531 11.47 -6.15 29.65
C GLU A 531 10.08 -6.77 29.64
N ASN A 532 9.99 -7.99 29.10
CA ASN A 532 8.78 -8.78 29.08
C ASN A 532 8.39 -9.19 30.51
N SER A 533 7.08 -9.23 30.76
CA SER A 533 6.49 -9.71 32.00
C SER A 533 5.38 -10.70 31.71
N ASP A 534 4.82 -11.32 32.75
CA ASP A 534 3.65 -12.21 32.60
C ASP A 534 2.40 -11.45 32.16
N GLU A 535 2.29 -10.17 32.52
CA GLU A 535 1.13 -9.33 32.20
C GLU A 535 1.29 -8.53 30.90
N ARG A 536 2.52 -8.19 30.51
CA ARG A 536 2.81 -7.36 29.34
C ARG A 536 3.95 -7.95 28.50
N SER A 537 3.63 -8.21 27.23
CA SER A 537 4.63 -8.54 26.21
C SER A 537 5.16 -7.25 25.59
N GLN A 538 6.43 -6.92 25.85
CA GLN A 538 7.08 -5.68 25.44
C GLN A 538 8.58 -5.89 25.25
N GLY A 539 9.18 -5.15 24.33
CA GLY A 539 10.60 -5.29 24.01
C GLY A 539 10.95 -4.72 22.63
N GLU A 540 12.17 -4.99 22.17
CA GLU A 540 12.60 -4.69 20.81
C GLU A 540 11.89 -5.60 19.80
N ILE A 541 11.38 -5.02 18.71
CA ILE A 541 10.75 -5.80 17.65
C ILE A 541 11.80 -6.60 16.88
N VAL A 542 11.63 -7.92 16.88
CA VAL A 542 12.34 -8.86 16.01
C VAL A 542 11.35 -9.51 15.06
N VAL A 543 11.67 -9.46 13.78
CA VAL A 543 10.82 -10.00 12.70
C VAL A 543 11.53 -11.18 12.07
N ARG A 544 10.79 -12.27 11.87
CA ARG A 544 11.26 -13.46 11.15
C ARG A 544 10.32 -13.78 10.00
N GLY A 545 10.82 -14.36 8.93
CA GLY A 545 9.97 -14.87 7.85
C GLY A 545 10.55 -14.69 6.45
N PRO A 546 9.86 -15.24 5.44
CA PRO A 546 10.34 -15.21 4.06
C PRO A 546 10.37 -13.81 3.44
N ALA A 547 9.63 -12.82 3.95
CA ALA A 547 9.71 -11.42 3.49
C ALA A 547 10.88 -10.61 4.09
N VAL A 548 11.65 -11.21 5.01
CA VAL A 548 12.75 -10.54 5.74
C VAL A 548 14.09 -10.81 5.05
N ALA A 549 14.84 -9.75 4.77
CA ALA A 549 16.21 -9.86 4.28
C ALA A 549 17.07 -10.55 5.34
N GLY A 550 17.66 -11.70 5.00
CA GLY A 550 18.40 -12.53 5.95
C GLY A 550 17.55 -13.40 6.88
N LYS A 551 16.24 -13.55 6.62
CA LYS A 551 15.25 -14.38 7.37
C LYS A 551 14.91 -13.94 8.80
N GLU A 552 15.79 -13.22 9.47
CA GLU A 552 15.55 -12.61 10.79
C GLU A 552 16.19 -11.22 10.83
N ALA A 553 15.46 -10.24 11.38
CA ALA A 553 15.97 -8.88 11.57
C ALA A 553 15.43 -8.26 12.86
N SER A 554 16.33 -7.64 13.64
CA SER A 554 15.97 -6.72 14.71
C SER A 554 15.71 -5.33 14.13
N LEU A 555 14.64 -4.67 14.56
CA LEU A 555 14.22 -3.40 13.99
C LEU A 555 14.74 -2.17 14.75
N GLY A 556 15.39 -2.34 15.91
CA GLY A 556 15.95 -1.23 16.69
C GLY A 556 14.91 -0.34 17.37
N VAL A 557 13.65 -0.75 17.42
CA VAL A 557 12.55 -0.01 18.04
C VAL A 557 11.81 -0.86 19.06
N ALA A 558 11.43 -0.22 20.17
CA ALA A 558 10.67 -0.85 21.24
C ALA A 558 9.17 -0.80 20.94
N ALA A 559 8.47 -1.89 21.26
CA ALA A 559 7.04 -2.05 21.10
C ALA A 559 6.46 -2.85 22.25
N TYR A 560 5.13 -2.87 22.32
CA TYR A 560 4.38 -3.79 23.15
C TYR A 560 3.22 -4.39 22.35
N ILE A 561 2.73 -5.54 22.80
CA ILE A 561 1.55 -6.18 22.25
C ILE A 561 0.33 -5.79 23.09
N ARG A 562 -0.69 -5.27 22.42
CA ARG A 562 -1.99 -4.94 23.03
C ARG A 562 -2.79 -6.22 23.35
N ASP A 563 -3.81 -6.08 24.18
CA ASP A 563 -4.71 -7.19 24.57
C ASP A 563 -5.40 -7.87 23.37
N ASP A 564 -5.57 -7.13 22.27
CA ASP A 564 -6.14 -7.64 21.01
C ASP A 564 -5.11 -8.30 20.07
N HIS A 565 -3.89 -8.49 20.58
CA HIS A 565 -2.72 -9.02 19.91
C HIS A 565 -2.27 -8.19 18.68
N THR A 566 -2.37 -6.86 18.79
CA THR A 566 -1.79 -5.93 17.81
C THR A 566 -0.52 -5.27 18.33
N ILE A 567 0.33 -4.84 17.40
CA ILE A 567 1.62 -4.22 17.71
C ILE A 567 1.44 -2.72 17.89
N ALA A 568 1.93 -2.18 19.00
CA ALA A 568 1.98 -0.75 19.29
C ALA A 568 3.42 -0.35 19.65
N LEU A 569 3.89 0.79 19.14
CA LEU A 569 5.23 1.30 19.46
C LEU A 569 5.25 1.98 20.83
N ILE A 570 6.38 1.93 21.52
CA ILE A 570 6.63 2.65 22.79
C ILE A 570 7.15 4.06 22.52
#